data_AF-A0AAX6MXQ8-F1
#
_entry.id   AF-A0AAX6MXQ8-F1
#
_cell.length_a   1.000
_cell.length_b   1.000
_cell.length_c   1.000
_cell.angle_alpha   90.00
_cell.angle_beta   90.00
_cell.angle_gamma   90.00
#
_symmetry.space_group_name_H-M   'P 1'
#
loop_
_entity.id
_entity.type
_entity.pdbx_description
1 polymer ?
#
loop_
_entity_poly.entity_id
_entity_poly.type
_entity_poly.pdbx_seq_one_letter_code
_entity_poly.pdbx_strand_id
1 'polypeptide(L)'
;MAYDKALSDKPVLIPEGIFPDDLDTTALALKVLQPSPTEVTSSILDMMAEYVREDGGFQTYFDRSKDRVDPIVSANILACFYYYNRGHELGRTLDYVRLTLLNRSYIQGTRYYSSPDCCLGFIGRLLRSSSDDHLQATLGSLLESRVRERLGLEGSALDLAMRIITCAQLGVQCERDRRALLDLQCDDGSWEGGWLYQYGRSGVKIGNRAVTTAMAIAALSS
;
A
#
# COMPACT_ATOMS: atom_id res chain seq x y z
N MET A 1 -21.20 -6.71 49.08
CA MET A 1 -19.84 -6.43 48.58
C MET A 1 -19.87 -6.58 47.07
N ALA A 2 -20.08 -5.46 46.38
CA ALA A 2 -19.93 -5.36 44.95
C ALA A 2 -18.45 -5.14 44.65
N TYR A 3 -17.85 -6.00 43.82
CA TYR A 3 -16.61 -5.66 43.13
C TYR A 3 -16.93 -5.59 41.64
N ASP A 4 -16.94 -4.34 41.20
CA ASP A 4 -17.03 -3.86 39.83
C ASP A 4 -16.11 -4.67 38.91
N LYS A 5 -16.71 -5.34 37.92
CA LYS A 5 -15.99 -5.82 36.73
C LYS A 5 -16.30 -4.89 35.56
N ALA A 6 -16.06 -3.59 35.77
CA ALA A 6 -15.96 -2.61 34.70
C ALA A 6 -14.46 -2.41 34.38
N LEU A 7 -13.87 -3.38 33.68
CA LEU A 7 -12.53 -3.23 33.10
C LEU A 7 -12.64 -3.13 31.58
N SER A 8 -12.70 -1.87 31.15
CA SER A 8 -12.11 -1.34 29.93
C SER A 8 -12.72 -1.75 28.57
N ASP A 9 -13.82 -1.08 28.20
CA ASP A 9 -14.28 -0.90 26.81
C ASP A 9 -13.36 -0.02 25.94
N LYS A 10 -12.08 0.15 26.31
CA LYS A 10 -11.12 0.81 25.43
C LYS A 10 -10.53 -0.23 24.48
N PRO A 11 -10.66 -0.06 23.15
CA PRO A 11 -9.95 -0.92 22.21
C PRO A 11 -8.45 -0.79 22.48
N VAL A 12 -7.86 -1.85 23.02
CA VAL A 12 -6.41 -1.92 23.20
C VAL A 12 -5.82 -2.08 21.80
N LEU A 13 -5.19 -1.02 21.28
CA LEU A 13 -4.58 -1.01 19.95
C LEU A 13 -3.41 -2.01 19.84
N ILE A 14 -2.76 -2.33 20.95
CA ILE A 14 -1.68 -3.32 21.05
C ILE A 14 -1.90 -4.14 22.34
N PRO A 15 -2.59 -5.29 22.28
CA PRO A 15 -2.64 -6.20 23.42
C PRO A 15 -1.20 -6.60 23.77
N GLU A 16 -0.79 -6.45 25.03
CA GLU A 16 0.54 -6.82 25.57
C GLU A 16 1.70 -5.85 25.31
N GLY A 17 1.47 -4.69 24.67
CA GLY A 17 2.40 -3.55 24.70
C GLY A 17 3.63 -3.60 23.78
N ILE A 18 3.89 -4.72 23.10
CA ILE A 18 4.94 -4.82 22.07
C ILE A 18 4.30 -5.20 20.74
N PHE A 19 4.35 -4.28 19.78
CA PHE A 19 3.98 -4.54 18.40
C PHE A 19 5.23 -4.96 17.63
N PRO A 20 5.22 -6.08 16.90
CA PRO A 20 6.40 -6.54 16.19
C PRO A 20 6.72 -5.62 15.02
N ASP A 21 8.00 -5.56 14.67
CA ASP A 21 8.44 -4.95 13.43
C ASP A 21 7.77 -5.63 12.23
N ASP A 22 7.52 -4.85 11.18
CA ASP A 22 6.79 -5.30 10.01
C ASP A 22 7.57 -5.10 8.71
N LEU A 23 7.34 -6.03 7.78
CA LEU A 23 8.01 -6.06 6.48
C LEU A 23 7.55 -4.91 5.57
N ASP A 24 6.35 -4.36 5.76
CA ASP A 24 5.79 -3.28 4.94
C ASP A 24 6.50 -1.95 5.22
N THR A 25 6.61 -1.58 6.50
CA THR A 25 7.36 -0.42 6.98
C THR A 25 8.84 -0.54 6.63
N THR A 26 9.42 -1.74 6.79
CA THR A 26 10.82 -2.00 6.42
C THR A 26 11.05 -1.83 4.91
N ALA A 27 10.18 -2.39 4.07
CA ALA A 27 10.23 -2.22 2.62
C ALA A 27 10.09 -0.75 2.21
N LEU A 28 9.18 -0.01 2.85
CA LEU A 28 9.00 1.42 2.62
C LEU A 28 10.26 2.20 3.01
N ALA A 29 10.83 1.94 4.19
CA ALA A 29 12.04 2.61 4.68
C ALA A 29 13.23 2.37 3.74
N LEU A 30 13.47 1.13 3.31
CA LEU A 30 14.53 0.80 2.37
C LEU A 30 14.36 1.51 1.02
N LYS A 31 13.12 1.71 0.55
CA LYS A 31 12.84 2.45 -0.70
C LYS A 31 12.97 3.97 -0.57
N VAL A 32 12.72 4.53 0.61
CA VAL A 32 12.76 5.99 0.84
C VAL A 32 14.17 6.44 1.20
N LEU A 33 14.85 5.70 2.09
CA LEU A 33 16.20 6.02 2.51
C LEU A 33 17.26 5.61 1.48
N GLN A 34 16.93 4.63 0.63
CA GLN A 34 17.78 4.16 -0.46
C GLN A 34 19.24 3.94 -0.03
N PRO A 35 19.49 3.18 1.06
CA PRO A 35 20.84 2.86 1.45
C PRO A 35 21.57 2.19 0.28
N SER A 36 22.86 2.46 0.15
CA SER A 36 23.68 1.77 -0.85
C SER A 36 23.51 0.25 -0.71
N PRO A 37 23.48 -0.51 -1.81
CA PRO A 37 23.44 -1.97 -1.77
C PRO A 37 24.70 -2.51 -1.08
N THR A 38 24.59 -2.73 0.22
CA THR A 38 25.64 -3.23 1.10
C THR A 38 25.28 -4.63 1.56
N GLU A 39 26.23 -5.32 2.19
CA GLU A 39 25.99 -6.59 2.87
C GLU A 39 24.81 -6.50 3.86
N VAL A 40 24.66 -5.37 4.56
CA VAL A 40 23.54 -5.12 5.47
C VAL A 40 22.22 -5.09 4.69
N THR A 41 22.11 -4.30 3.62
CA THR A 41 20.88 -4.24 2.81
C THR A 41 20.52 -5.62 2.23
N SER A 42 21.50 -6.35 1.71
CA SER A 42 21.30 -7.70 1.18
C SER A 42 20.82 -8.66 2.27
N SER A 43 21.42 -8.62 3.47
CA SER A 43 21.01 -9.47 4.59
C SER A 43 19.57 -9.21 5.06
N ILE A 44 19.12 -7.95 5.00
CA ILE A 44 17.74 -7.59 5.33
C ILE A 44 16.78 -8.16 4.27
N LEU A 45 17.11 -8.04 2.99
CA LEU A 45 16.30 -8.61 1.90
C LEU A 45 16.26 -10.14 1.99
N ASP A 46 17.37 -10.80 2.29
CA ASP A 46 17.42 -12.25 2.50
C ASP A 46 16.51 -12.67 3.65
N MET A 47 16.60 -11.97 4.79
CA MET A 47 15.73 -12.21 5.95
C MET A 47 14.26 -12.00 5.60
N MET A 48 13.91 -10.94 4.88
CA MET A 48 12.53 -10.69 4.44
C MET A 48 12.02 -11.83 3.56
N ALA A 49 12.84 -12.34 2.64
CA ALA A 49 12.47 -13.42 1.71
C ALA A 49 12.04 -14.70 2.45
N GLU A 50 12.52 -14.96 3.68
CA GLU A 50 12.11 -16.12 4.47
C GLU A 50 10.65 -16.09 4.99
N TYR A 51 9.96 -14.96 4.82
CA TYR A 51 8.57 -14.75 5.22
C TYR A 51 7.58 -14.84 4.05
N VAL A 52 8.06 -15.15 2.84
CA VAL A 52 7.18 -15.51 1.73
C VAL A 52 6.53 -16.86 1.98
N ARG A 53 5.23 -16.95 1.75
CA ARG A 53 4.47 -18.20 1.81
C ARG A 53 4.54 -18.94 0.48
N GLU A 54 4.14 -20.21 0.51
CA GLU A 54 4.09 -21.05 -0.68
C GLU A 54 3.20 -20.45 -1.79
N ASP A 55 2.11 -19.78 -1.42
CA ASP A 55 1.19 -19.08 -2.32
C ASP A 55 1.71 -17.74 -2.87
N GLY A 56 2.92 -17.32 -2.46
CA GLY A 56 3.54 -16.06 -2.86
C GLY A 56 3.17 -14.86 -1.99
N GLY A 57 2.23 -14.98 -1.05
CA GLY A 57 1.90 -13.92 -0.11
C GLY A 57 2.96 -13.76 0.98
N PHE A 58 3.30 -12.53 1.34
CA PHE A 58 4.20 -12.26 2.46
C PHE A 58 3.44 -12.16 3.78
N GLN A 59 4.04 -12.71 4.85
CA GLN A 59 3.65 -12.33 6.19
C GLN A 59 3.96 -10.85 6.43
N THR A 60 3.09 -10.15 7.15
CA THR A 60 3.26 -8.73 7.44
C THR A 60 4.35 -8.48 8.48
N TYR A 61 4.49 -9.36 9.48
CA TYR A 61 5.35 -9.14 10.64
C TYR A 61 6.59 -10.03 10.61
N PHE A 62 7.69 -9.56 11.21
CA PHE A 62 8.86 -10.39 11.54
C PHE A 62 8.58 -11.35 12.72
N ASP A 63 7.39 -11.94 12.76
CA ASP A 63 6.91 -12.82 13.82
C ASP A 63 6.08 -13.94 13.20
N ARG A 64 6.67 -15.14 13.11
CA ARG A 64 6.03 -16.31 12.50
C ARG A 64 4.78 -16.79 13.25
N SER A 65 4.58 -16.37 14.51
CA SER A 65 3.34 -16.67 15.24
C SER A 65 2.16 -15.80 14.78
N LYS A 66 2.44 -14.67 14.12
CA LYS A 66 1.45 -13.74 13.59
C LYS A 66 1.33 -13.88 12.06
N ASP A 67 0.77 -15.01 11.62
CA ASP A 67 0.49 -15.28 10.20
C ASP A 67 -0.64 -14.35 9.66
N ARG A 68 -0.26 -13.12 9.34
CA ARG A 68 -1.11 -12.10 8.72
C ARG A 68 -0.57 -11.79 7.34
N VAL A 69 -1.44 -11.87 6.35
CA VAL A 69 -1.10 -11.64 4.94
C VAL A 69 -2.03 -10.57 4.39
N ASP A 70 -1.48 -9.74 3.51
CA ASP A 70 -2.21 -8.75 2.74
C ASP A 70 -1.53 -8.60 1.36
N PRO A 71 -2.31 -8.54 0.27
CA PRO A 71 -1.74 -8.44 -1.08
C PRO A 71 -1.04 -7.10 -1.34
N ILE A 72 -1.43 -6.02 -0.67
CA ILE A 72 -0.78 -4.71 -0.82
C ILE A 72 0.52 -4.65 -0.03
N VAL A 73 0.57 -5.27 1.16
CA VAL A 73 1.85 -5.49 1.88
C VAL A 73 2.82 -6.29 0.99
N SER A 74 2.33 -7.36 0.36
CA SER A 74 3.13 -8.17 -0.57
C SER A 74 3.62 -7.35 -1.78
N ALA A 75 2.77 -6.47 -2.33
CA ALA A 75 3.14 -5.57 -3.42
C ALA A 75 4.23 -4.55 -3.01
N ASN A 76 4.15 -3.99 -1.80
CA ASN A 76 5.14 -3.05 -1.29
C ASN A 76 6.50 -3.72 -1.04
N ILE A 77 6.50 -4.94 -0.50
CA ILE A 77 7.71 -5.75 -0.34
C ILE A 77 8.31 -6.07 -1.71
N LEU A 78 7.50 -6.55 -2.65
CA LEU A 78 7.94 -6.84 -4.01
C LEU A 78 8.52 -5.60 -4.69
N ALA A 79 7.94 -4.42 -4.46
CA ALA A 79 8.44 -3.14 -4.97
C ALA A 79 9.83 -2.79 -4.41
N CYS A 80 10.15 -3.23 -3.20
CA CYS A 80 11.48 -3.09 -2.61
C CYS A 80 12.48 -4.04 -3.30
N PHE A 81 12.11 -5.30 -3.50
CA PHE A 81 12.97 -6.26 -4.19
C PHE A 81 13.28 -5.84 -5.62
N TYR A 82 12.28 -5.37 -6.38
CA TYR A 82 12.50 -4.83 -7.73
C TYR A 82 13.43 -3.61 -7.74
N TYR A 83 13.31 -2.71 -6.75
CA TYR A 83 14.19 -1.55 -6.63
C TYR A 83 15.67 -1.97 -6.44
N TYR A 84 15.93 -3.05 -5.70
CA TYR A 84 17.27 -3.62 -5.52
C TYR A 84 17.66 -4.66 -6.59
N ASN A 85 16.96 -4.71 -7.72
CA ASN A 85 17.20 -5.65 -8.82
C ASN A 85 17.05 -7.15 -8.45
N ARG A 86 16.29 -7.45 -7.39
CA ARG A 86 16.02 -8.80 -6.88
C ARG A 86 14.57 -9.25 -7.08
N GLY A 87 13.77 -8.51 -7.84
CA GLY A 87 12.36 -8.85 -8.09
C GLY A 87 12.15 -10.24 -8.72
N HIS A 88 13.12 -10.71 -9.51
CA HIS A 88 13.08 -12.02 -10.17
C HIS A 88 13.03 -13.20 -9.19
N GLU A 89 13.47 -13.02 -7.95
CA GLU A 89 13.43 -14.05 -6.90
C GLU A 89 12.00 -14.32 -6.42
N LEU A 90 11.07 -13.38 -6.65
CA LEU A 90 9.73 -13.36 -6.07
C LEU A 90 8.62 -13.51 -7.14
N GLY A 91 8.85 -14.34 -8.16
CA GLY A 91 7.89 -14.57 -9.25
C GLY A 91 6.49 -15.00 -8.76
N ARG A 92 6.40 -15.84 -7.72
CA ARG A 92 5.11 -16.22 -7.11
C ARG A 92 4.39 -15.03 -6.46
N THR A 93 5.13 -14.10 -5.86
CA THR A 93 4.55 -12.89 -5.28
C THR A 93 4.03 -11.96 -6.37
N LEU A 94 4.74 -11.87 -7.52
CA LEU A 94 4.24 -11.14 -8.68
C LEU A 94 2.91 -11.73 -9.19
N ASP A 95 2.83 -13.06 -9.31
CA ASP A 95 1.59 -13.75 -9.67
C ASP A 95 0.46 -13.51 -8.66
N TYR A 96 0.77 -13.50 -7.36
CA TYR A 96 -0.18 -13.20 -6.30
C TYR A 96 -0.77 -11.78 -6.42
N VAL A 97 0.07 -10.77 -6.69
CA VAL A 97 -0.39 -9.38 -6.93
C VAL A 97 -1.18 -9.29 -8.25
N ARG A 98 -0.73 -9.98 -9.31
CA ARG A 98 -1.45 -10.04 -10.59
C ARG A 98 -2.85 -10.63 -10.40
N LEU A 99 -2.97 -11.74 -9.67
CA LEU A 99 -4.25 -12.37 -9.38
C LEU A 99 -5.17 -11.44 -8.60
N THR A 100 -4.63 -10.67 -7.65
CA THR A 100 -5.37 -9.63 -6.91
C THR A 100 -5.99 -8.58 -7.84
N LEU A 101 -5.25 -8.10 -8.84
CA LEU A 101 -5.80 -7.20 -9.86
C LEU A 101 -6.81 -7.90 -10.78
N LEU A 102 -6.50 -9.12 -11.21
CA LEU A 102 -7.31 -9.87 -12.18
C LEU A 102 -8.70 -10.18 -11.62
N ASN A 103 -8.76 -10.62 -10.37
CA ASN A 103 -10.01 -10.99 -9.69
C ASN A 103 -10.71 -9.81 -9.00
N ARG A 104 -10.12 -8.61 -9.00
CA ARG A 104 -10.64 -7.41 -8.32
C ARG A 104 -10.88 -7.60 -6.82
N SER A 105 -10.14 -8.48 -6.17
CA SER A 105 -10.30 -8.76 -4.74
C SER A 105 -10.04 -7.55 -3.83
N TYR A 106 -9.36 -6.51 -4.34
CA TYR A 106 -9.12 -5.24 -3.65
C TYR A 106 -10.32 -4.28 -3.64
N ILE A 107 -11.43 -4.58 -4.33
CA ILE A 107 -12.50 -3.59 -4.57
C ILE A 107 -13.17 -3.07 -3.28
N GLN A 108 -13.19 -3.90 -2.23
CA GLN A 108 -13.69 -3.55 -0.90
C GLN A 108 -12.56 -3.14 0.06
N GLY A 109 -11.37 -2.84 -0.47
CA GLY A 109 -10.13 -2.79 0.29
C GLY A 109 -9.59 -4.18 0.62
N THR A 110 -8.51 -4.20 1.38
CA THR A 110 -7.81 -5.39 1.86
C THR A 110 -7.74 -5.38 3.38
N ARG A 111 -6.94 -6.29 3.96
CA ARG A 111 -6.81 -6.40 5.41
C ARG A 111 -6.37 -5.08 6.04
N TYR A 112 -5.36 -4.42 5.46
CA TYR A 112 -4.80 -3.19 6.00
C TYR A 112 -5.09 -1.94 5.17
N TYR A 113 -5.52 -2.07 3.90
CA TYR A 113 -5.73 -0.93 3.02
C TYR A 113 -7.20 -0.80 2.67
N SER A 114 -7.89 0.21 3.23
CA SER A 114 -9.35 0.25 3.25
C SER A 114 -10.01 0.69 1.93
N SER A 115 -9.24 1.17 0.95
CA SER A 115 -9.78 1.75 -0.27
C SER A 115 -9.19 1.08 -1.52
N PRO A 116 -10.02 0.84 -2.56
CA PRO A 116 -9.53 0.33 -3.82
C PRO A 116 -8.54 1.28 -4.50
N ASP A 117 -8.73 2.59 -4.37
CA ASP A 117 -7.85 3.58 -4.99
C ASP A 117 -6.47 3.60 -4.30
N CYS A 118 -6.43 3.44 -2.98
CA CYS A 118 -5.18 3.21 -2.24
C CYS A 118 -4.50 1.90 -2.67
N CYS A 119 -5.25 0.80 -2.78
CA CYS A 119 -4.71 -0.49 -3.22
C CYS A 119 -4.05 -0.38 -4.61
N LEU A 120 -4.77 0.20 -5.57
CA LEU A 120 -4.25 0.41 -6.93
C LEU A 120 -3.04 1.34 -6.95
N GLY A 121 -3.02 2.39 -6.12
CA GLY A 121 -1.88 3.29 -6.04
C GLY A 121 -0.60 2.63 -5.50
N PHE A 122 -0.70 1.71 -4.54
CA PHE A 122 0.45 0.94 -4.07
C PHE A 122 0.93 -0.09 -5.11
N ILE A 123 0.02 -0.71 -5.87
CA ILE A 123 0.40 -1.57 -6.99
C ILE A 123 1.03 -0.73 -8.12
N GLY A 124 0.56 0.50 -8.35
CA GLY A 124 1.22 1.46 -9.23
C GLY A 124 2.64 1.78 -8.77
N ARG A 125 2.86 1.95 -7.45
CA ARG A 125 4.19 2.14 -6.87
C ARG A 125 5.11 0.92 -7.05
N LEU A 126 4.57 -0.30 -7.03
CA LEU A 126 5.31 -1.51 -7.45
C LEU A 126 5.73 -1.38 -8.92
N LEU A 127 4.81 -1.06 -9.82
CA LEU A 127 5.12 -0.90 -11.24
C LEU A 127 6.15 0.21 -11.53
N ARG A 128 6.18 1.30 -10.73
CA ARG A 128 7.22 2.36 -10.82
C ARG A 128 8.57 1.99 -10.23
N SER A 129 8.64 0.89 -9.47
CA SER A 129 9.85 0.57 -8.72
C SER A 129 11.00 0.09 -9.59
N SER A 130 10.73 -0.33 -10.82
CA SER A 130 11.70 -0.87 -11.75
C SER A 130 11.20 -0.74 -13.19
N SER A 131 12.14 -0.65 -14.13
CA SER A 131 11.89 -0.73 -15.58
C SER A 131 11.93 -2.17 -16.11
N ASP A 132 11.86 -3.18 -15.24
CA ASP A 132 11.86 -4.60 -15.61
C ASP A 132 10.72 -4.95 -16.56
N ASP A 133 11.04 -5.45 -17.76
CA ASP A 133 10.07 -5.74 -18.81
C ASP A 133 9.03 -6.78 -18.39
N HIS A 134 9.43 -7.78 -17.61
CA HIS A 134 8.51 -8.82 -17.14
C HIS A 134 7.47 -8.24 -16.18
N LEU A 135 7.89 -7.40 -15.24
CA LEU A 135 6.97 -6.66 -14.35
C LEU A 135 5.99 -5.79 -15.14
N GLN A 136 6.50 -5.01 -16.11
CA GLN A 136 5.68 -4.13 -16.94
C GLN A 136 4.65 -4.92 -17.76
N ALA A 137 5.08 -5.98 -18.43
CA ALA A 137 4.21 -6.84 -19.23
C ALA A 137 3.16 -7.57 -18.36
N THR A 138 3.50 -7.92 -17.13
CA THR A 138 2.64 -8.71 -16.25
C THR A 138 1.54 -7.87 -15.59
N LEU A 139 1.84 -6.63 -15.19
CA LEU A 139 0.90 -5.79 -14.44
C LEU A 139 0.40 -4.57 -15.19
N GLY A 140 1.15 -4.02 -16.15
CA GLY A 140 0.91 -2.68 -16.70
C GLY A 140 -0.49 -2.48 -17.28
N SER A 141 -0.84 -3.26 -18.32
CA SER A 141 -2.14 -3.17 -18.98
C SER A 141 -3.31 -3.54 -18.07
N LEU A 142 -3.08 -4.48 -17.14
CA LEU A 142 -4.08 -4.89 -16.17
C LEU A 142 -4.34 -3.78 -15.16
N LEU A 143 -3.31 -3.15 -14.61
CA LEU A 143 -3.43 -2.02 -13.69
C LEU A 143 -4.12 -0.83 -14.38
N GLU A 144 -3.74 -0.53 -15.63
CA GLU A 144 -4.39 0.53 -16.41
C GLU A 144 -5.89 0.30 -16.55
N SER A 145 -6.29 -0.91 -16.93
CA SER A 145 -7.71 -1.28 -17.03
C SER A 145 -8.44 -1.07 -15.69
N ARG A 146 -7.83 -1.48 -14.58
CA ARG A 146 -8.40 -1.37 -13.23
C ARG A 146 -8.52 0.07 -12.75
N VAL A 147 -7.56 0.92 -13.07
CA VAL A 147 -7.60 2.35 -12.72
C VAL A 147 -8.63 3.09 -13.58
N ARG A 148 -8.75 2.76 -14.87
CA ARG A 148 -9.78 3.35 -15.75
C ARG A 148 -11.20 3.08 -15.26
N GLU A 149 -11.47 1.91 -14.69
CA GLU A 149 -12.75 1.56 -14.06
C GLU A 149 -13.10 2.49 -12.88
N ARG A 150 -12.12 3.19 -12.30
CA ARG A 150 -12.27 4.08 -11.14
C ARG A 150 -12.40 5.56 -11.50
N LEU A 151 -12.06 5.96 -12.72
CA LEU A 151 -12.06 7.37 -13.13
C LEU A 151 -13.44 8.02 -12.95
N GLY A 152 -13.45 9.22 -12.39
CA GLY A 152 -14.68 9.99 -12.17
C GLY A 152 -15.55 9.49 -11.00
N LEU A 153 -15.14 8.42 -10.30
CA LEU A 153 -15.80 8.00 -9.07
C LEU A 153 -15.39 8.91 -7.91
N GLU A 154 -16.33 9.13 -7.00
CA GLU A 154 -16.09 9.84 -5.76
C GLU A 154 -15.06 9.12 -4.87
N GLY A 155 -14.44 9.88 -3.97
CA GLY A 155 -13.44 9.39 -3.03
C GLY A 155 -12.96 10.52 -2.13
N SER A 156 -12.23 10.16 -1.08
CA SER A 156 -11.50 11.16 -0.30
C SER A 156 -10.40 11.82 -1.12
N ALA A 157 -9.83 12.91 -0.63
CA ALA A 157 -8.67 13.54 -1.26
C ALA A 157 -7.50 12.56 -1.44
N LEU A 158 -7.30 11.64 -0.49
CA LEU A 158 -6.28 10.60 -0.59
C LEU A 158 -6.58 9.59 -1.71
N ASP A 159 -7.85 9.18 -1.86
CA ASP A 159 -8.25 8.24 -2.91
C ASP A 159 -8.04 8.85 -4.31
N LEU A 160 -8.47 10.10 -4.50
CA LEU A 160 -8.26 10.84 -5.73
C LEU A 160 -6.76 11.02 -6.02
N ALA A 161 -5.97 11.41 -5.01
CA ALA A 161 -4.53 11.56 -5.17
C ALA A 161 -3.84 10.25 -5.62
N MET A 162 -4.16 9.13 -4.97
CA MET A 162 -3.62 7.81 -5.34
C MET A 162 -4.00 7.41 -6.76
N ARG A 163 -5.24 7.68 -7.16
CA ARG A 163 -5.73 7.41 -8.52
C ARG A 163 -5.02 8.27 -9.55
N ILE A 164 -4.94 9.59 -9.33
CA ILE A 164 -4.30 10.55 -10.24
C ILE A 164 -2.82 10.22 -10.44
N ILE A 165 -2.06 9.95 -9.37
CA ILE A 165 -0.64 9.58 -9.46
C ILE A 165 -0.46 8.32 -10.32
N THR A 166 -1.35 7.34 -10.15
CA THR A 166 -1.30 6.10 -10.92
C THR A 166 -1.70 6.32 -12.38
N CYS A 167 -2.71 7.17 -12.63
CA CYS A 167 -3.09 7.59 -13.97
C CYS A 167 -1.93 8.30 -14.69
N ALA A 168 -1.28 9.27 -14.04
CA ALA A 168 -0.17 10.02 -14.59
C ALA A 168 0.98 9.10 -15.00
N GLN A 169 1.35 8.14 -14.14
CA GLN A 169 2.33 7.11 -14.46
C GLN A 169 1.98 6.31 -15.72
N LEU A 170 0.71 5.94 -15.88
CA LEU A 170 0.24 5.08 -16.96
C LEU A 170 -0.15 5.87 -18.22
N GLY A 171 0.04 7.19 -18.24
CA GLY A 171 -0.38 8.05 -19.35
C GLY A 171 -1.90 8.15 -19.52
N VAL A 172 -2.67 7.87 -18.47
CA VAL A 172 -4.13 7.94 -18.46
C VAL A 172 -4.59 9.35 -18.10
N GLN A 173 -5.43 9.94 -18.94
CA GLN A 173 -6.00 11.27 -18.70
C GLN A 173 -7.04 11.22 -17.57
N CYS A 174 -6.92 12.11 -16.59
CA CYS A 174 -7.75 12.12 -15.37
C CYS A 174 -8.19 13.53 -14.93
N GLU A 175 -8.40 14.45 -15.88
CA GLU A 175 -8.74 15.87 -15.61
C GLU A 175 -9.98 16.11 -14.74
N ARG A 176 -10.93 15.18 -14.76
CA ARG A 176 -12.11 15.27 -13.87
C ARG A 176 -11.71 15.03 -12.41
N ASP A 177 -10.84 14.06 -12.17
CA ASP A 177 -10.40 13.69 -10.82
C ASP A 177 -9.44 14.75 -10.28
N ARG A 178 -8.60 15.35 -11.13
CA ARG A 178 -7.76 16.50 -10.76
C ARG A 178 -8.57 17.70 -10.30
N ARG A 179 -9.64 18.05 -11.03
CA ARG A 179 -10.56 19.12 -10.63
C ARG A 179 -11.27 18.77 -9.32
N ALA A 180 -11.79 17.55 -9.20
CA ALA A 180 -12.41 17.10 -7.96
C ALA A 180 -11.43 17.17 -6.76
N LEU A 181 -10.15 16.86 -6.97
CA LEU A 181 -9.14 16.99 -5.92
C LEU A 181 -8.91 18.47 -5.56
N LEU A 182 -8.78 19.38 -6.54
CA LEU A 182 -8.64 20.82 -6.29
C LEU A 182 -9.85 21.38 -5.54
N ASP A 183 -11.06 20.98 -5.89
CA ASP A 183 -12.30 21.42 -5.24
C ASP A 183 -12.38 20.98 -3.76
N LEU A 184 -11.61 19.97 -3.35
CA LEU A 184 -11.51 19.50 -1.97
C LEU A 184 -10.42 20.22 -1.14
N GLN A 185 -9.69 21.18 -1.73
CA GLN A 185 -8.65 21.91 -1.02
C GLN A 185 -9.28 22.81 0.06
N CYS A 186 -8.76 22.72 1.28
CA CYS A 186 -9.15 23.59 2.39
C CYS A 186 -8.56 25.00 2.23
N ASP A 187 -9.14 25.99 2.92
CA ASP A 187 -8.68 27.38 2.90
C ASP A 187 -7.20 27.57 3.33
N ASP A 188 -6.69 26.67 4.17
CA ASP A 188 -5.29 26.66 4.61
C ASP A 188 -4.32 25.98 3.61
N GLY A 189 -4.82 25.60 2.43
CA GLY A 189 -4.07 24.96 1.35
C GLY A 189 -3.88 23.45 1.52
N SER A 190 -4.37 22.85 2.61
CA SER A 190 -4.29 21.42 2.86
C SER A 190 -5.51 20.66 2.32
N TRP A 191 -5.57 19.34 2.57
CA TRP A 191 -6.73 18.50 2.32
C TRP A 191 -7.11 17.73 3.58
N GLU A 192 -8.39 17.43 3.73
CA GLU A 192 -8.88 16.58 4.83
C GLU A 192 -8.22 15.21 4.85
N GLY A 193 -8.02 14.68 6.05
CA GLY A 193 -7.32 13.41 6.26
C GLY A 193 -8.08 12.22 5.66
N GLY A 194 -7.47 11.54 4.70
CA GLY A 194 -7.97 10.28 4.16
C GLY A 194 -7.53 9.06 4.99
N TRP A 195 -8.25 7.95 4.84
CA TRP A 195 -7.96 6.69 5.51
C TRP A 195 -6.96 5.88 4.68
N LEU A 196 -5.69 5.92 5.08
CA LEU A 196 -4.64 5.18 4.38
C LEU A 196 -4.61 3.71 4.79
N TYR A 197 -4.76 3.46 6.10
CA TYR A 197 -4.70 2.13 6.67
C TYR A 197 -5.93 1.82 7.52
N GLN A 198 -6.11 0.55 7.85
CA GLN A 198 -7.01 0.09 8.88
C GLN A 198 -6.39 -1.06 9.68
N TYR A 199 -6.81 -1.22 10.93
CA TYR A 199 -6.45 -2.40 11.71
C TYR A 199 -7.18 -3.63 11.17
N GLY A 200 -6.44 -4.65 10.74
CA GLY A 200 -7.04 -5.84 10.11
C GLY A 200 -8.01 -6.67 10.96
N ARG A 201 -8.04 -6.49 12.29
CA ARG A 201 -9.01 -7.17 13.17
C ARG A 201 -10.24 -6.31 13.49
N SER A 202 -10.04 -5.04 13.80
CA SER A 202 -11.11 -4.14 14.27
C SER A 202 -11.70 -3.25 13.19
N GLY A 203 -11.02 -3.10 12.04
CA GLY A 203 -11.40 -2.17 10.99
C GLY A 203 -11.23 -0.69 11.37
N VAL A 204 -10.63 -0.40 12.53
CA VAL A 204 -10.34 0.98 12.95
C VAL A 204 -9.43 1.61 11.92
N LYS A 205 -9.87 2.72 11.33
CA LYS A 205 -9.18 3.42 10.25
C LYS A 205 -8.11 4.36 10.80
N ILE A 206 -7.00 4.46 10.08
CA ILE A 206 -5.84 5.28 10.41
C ILE A 206 -5.58 6.21 9.23
N GLY A 207 -5.55 7.50 9.52
CA GLY A 207 -5.34 8.56 8.53
C GLY A 207 -4.43 9.64 9.08
N ASN A 208 -3.84 10.42 8.18
CA ASN A 208 -3.00 11.55 8.54
C ASN A 208 -3.17 12.67 7.52
N ARG A 209 -3.62 13.85 7.98
CA ARG A 209 -3.87 15.04 7.14
C ARG A 209 -2.63 15.50 6.36
N ALA A 210 -1.45 15.43 6.97
CA ALA A 210 -0.20 15.81 6.32
C ALA A 210 0.17 14.82 5.20
N VAL A 211 -0.06 13.52 5.42
CA VAL A 211 0.13 12.50 4.36
C VAL A 211 -0.83 12.75 3.20
N THR A 212 -2.11 12.97 3.48
CA THR A 212 -3.09 13.27 2.42
C THR A 212 -2.73 14.54 1.66
N THR A 213 -2.29 15.59 2.35
CA THR A 213 -1.84 16.85 1.73
C THR A 213 -0.61 16.63 0.85
N ALA A 214 0.40 15.92 1.32
CA ALA A 214 1.59 15.61 0.53
C ALA A 214 1.25 14.81 -0.73
N MET A 215 0.33 13.85 -0.62
CA MET A 215 -0.14 13.05 -1.76
C MET A 215 -0.96 13.89 -2.75
N ALA A 216 -1.81 14.79 -2.26
CA ALA A 216 -2.59 15.70 -3.11
C ALA A 216 -1.67 16.63 -3.91
N ILE A 217 -0.66 17.22 -3.27
CA ILE A 217 0.35 18.04 -3.94
C ILE A 217 1.10 17.22 -5.00
N ALA A 218 1.54 16.02 -4.66
CA ALA A 218 2.23 15.13 -5.60
C ALA A 218 1.34 14.78 -6.81
N ALA A 219 0.05 14.51 -6.57
CA ALA A 219 -0.92 14.23 -7.63
C ALA A 219 -1.10 15.43 -8.58
N LEU A 220 -1.30 16.63 -8.04
CA LEU A 220 -1.51 17.84 -8.83
C LEU A 220 -0.24 18.29 -9.57
N SER A 221 0.93 17.91 -9.08
CA SER A 221 2.23 18.20 -9.71
C SER A 221 2.68 17.14 -10.74
N SER A 222 1.98 16.01 -10.81
CA SER A 222 2.29 14.90 -11.74
C SER A 222 1.73 15.11 -13.13
#